data_AF-A0A3P3WE27-F1
#
_entry.id   AF-A0A3P3WE27-F1
#
_cell.length_a   1.000
_cell.length_b   1.000
_cell.length_c   1.000
_cell.angle_alpha   90.00
_cell.angle_beta   90.00
_cell.angle_gamma   90.00
#
_symmetry.space_group_name_H-M   'P 1'
#
loop_
_entity.id
_entity.type
_entity.pdbx_description
1 polymer ?
#
loop_
_entity_poly.entity_id
_entity_poly.type
_entity_poly.pdbx_seq_one_letter_code
_entity_poly.pdbx_strand_id
1 'polypeptide(L)'
;MITNSKIKRLYDFITNTEYGDSEYWYIIGNIDVLKIFKDFDSDDIANLGSEVLKWNSEQIEILVECFIYGFKDEITFSKQSYFLTFLLANLKDESERLDILENASDVILKGEPKPIELLNSIINWIEVNEHNKMPYYNIQCSRIYEARKLSTEYNIIKQKISELRQEISSLTISFQAFDEIDGLSDKAINIIKRFTKEDFEQLKLDLILWDDKELEILAKVFSKGDSNGNLLDDNYFYGYLFVLLPASTARVLLDDMFYFFENQDIAFELLLQIKSKLNELIAKRYIERTTYEYWVKEITEKQKNCVDT
;
A
#
# COMPACT_ATOMS: atom_id res chain seq x y z
N MET A 1 -24.63 19.72 -14.79
CA MET A 1 -24.82 18.70 -15.83
C MET A 1 -23.67 17.73 -15.67
N ILE A 2 -23.94 16.46 -15.32
CA ILE A 2 -22.89 15.47 -15.03
C ILE A 2 -22.16 15.15 -16.35
N THR A 3 -20.88 15.53 -16.44
CA THR A 3 -20.05 15.33 -17.64
C THR A 3 -19.47 13.92 -17.72
N ASN A 4 -19.27 13.27 -16.58
CA ASN A 4 -18.74 11.91 -16.51
C ASN A 4 -19.85 10.87 -16.77
N SER A 5 -19.68 10.05 -17.81
CA SER A 5 -20.70 9.07 -18.23
C SER A 5 -20.94 7.96 -17.21
N LYS A 6 -19.93 7.57 -16.41
CA LYS A 6 -20.07 6.54 -15.37
C LYS A 6 -20.85 7.07 -14.16
N ILE A 7 -20.54 8.29 -13.73
CA ILE A 7 -21.29 8.98 -12.66
C ILE A 7 -22.74 9.20 -13.10
N LYS A 8 -22.94 9.63 -14.36
CA LYS A 8 -24.28 9.79 -14.91
C LYS A 8 -25.05 8.47 -14.93
N ARG A 9 -24.40 7.37 -15.34
CA ARG A 9 -25.02 6.03 -15.32
C ARG A 9 -25.43 5.61 -13.90
N LEU A 10 -24.60 5.88 -12.90
CA LEU A 10 -24.92 5.62 -11.49
C LEU A 10 -26.12 6.46 -11.03
N TYR A 11 -26.08 7.76 -11.31
CA TYR A 11 -27.17 8.68 -10.98
C TYR A 11 -28.49 8.29 -11.64
N ASP A 12 -28.47 8.00 -12.94
CA ASP A 12 -29.63 7.59 -13.71
C ASP A 12 -30.18 6.25 -13.19
N PHE A 13 -29.31 5.31 -12.76
CA PHE A 13 -29.76 4.04 -12.17
C PHE A 13 -30.50 4.24 -10.86
N ILE A 14 -29.94 5.05 -9.94
CA ILE A 14 -30.55 5.36 -8.66
C ILE A 14 -31.89 6.08 -8.87
N THR A 15 -31.90 7.14 -9.68
CA THR A 15 -33.10 7.95 -9.94
C THR A 15 -34.22 7.14 -10.59
N ASN A 16 -33.91 6.27 -11.56
CA ASN A 16 -34.93 5.47 -12.24
C ASN A 16 -35.50 4.32 -11.38
N THR A 17 -34.84 4.01 -10.26
CA THR A 17 -35.22 2.91 -9.37
C THR A 17 -35.52 3.39 -7.94
N GLU A 18 -35.62 4.71 -7.74
CA GLU A 18 -35.74 5.35 -6.41
C GLU A 18 -36.96 4.82 -5.61
N TYR A 19 -38.05 4.46 -6.29
CA TYR A 19 -39.25 3.88 -5.68
C TYR A 19 -39.15 2.38 -5.34
N GLY A 20 -37.97 1.77 -5.50
CA GLY A 20 -37.69 0.45 -4.95
C GLY A 20 -37.80 0.49 -3.42
N ASP A 21 -38.37 -0.54 -2.82
CA ASP A 21 -38.40 -0.63 -1.36
C ASP A 21 -36.99 -0.93 -0.78
N SER A 22 -36.87 -0.85 0.54
CA SER A 22 -35.60 -1.11 1.23
C SER A 22 -35.11 -2.55 1.01
N GLU A 23 -36.02 -3.52 0.85
CA GLU A 23 -35.64 -4.91 0.52
C GLU A 23 -34.96 -5.00 -0.85
N TYR A 24 -35.47 -4.27 -1.85
CA TYR A 24 -34.84 -4.20 -3.16
C TYR A 24 -33.41 -3.66 -3.05
N TRP A 25 -33.21 -2.53 -2.39
CA TRP A 25 -31.88 -1.90 -2.29
C TRP A 25 -30.89 -2.75 -1.48
N TYR A 26 -31.38 -3.41 -0.44
CA TYR A 26 -30.59 -4.32 0.39
C TYR A 26 -30.18 -5.62 -0.32
N ILE A 27 -31.01 -6.17 -1.21
CA ILE A 27 -30.78 -7.51 -1.81
C ILE A 27 -30.23 -7.42 -3.24
N ILE A 28 -30.78 -6.51 -4.05
CA ILE A 28 -30.54 -6.45 -5.50
C ILE A 28 -29.86 -5.14 -5.89
N GLY A 29 -30.39 -4.01 -5.45
CA GLY A 29 -29.93 -2.68 -5.84
C GLY A 29 -28.46 -2.45 -5.52
N ASN A 30 -27.98 -2.86 -4.35
CA ASN A 30 -26.57 -2.74 -3.98
C ASN A 30 -25.64 -3.49 -4.95
N ILE A 31 -26.06 -4.64 -5.49
CA ILE A 31 -25.26 -5.44 -6.42
C ILE A 31 -25.07 -4.68 -7.72
N ASP A 32 -26.13 -4.06 -8.22
CA ASP A 32 -26.11 -3.34 -9.49
C ASP A 32 -25.40 -1.99 -9.38
N VAL A 33 -25.57 -1.28 -8.26
CA VAL A 33 -24.74 -0.11 -7.92
C VAL A 33 -23.26 -0.48 -7.96
N LEU A 34 -22.88 -1.58 -7.31
CA LEU A 34 -21.47 -1.98 -7.26
C LEU A 34 -20.92 -2.49 -8.59
N LYS A 35 -21.74 -3.09 -9.45
CA LYS A 35 -21.33 -3.39 -10.83
C LYS A 35 -20.98 -2.12 -11.59
N ILE A 36 -21.73 -1.03 -11.39
CA ILE A 36 -21.41 0.26 -12.01
C ILE A 36 -20.14 0.85 -11.37
N PHE A 37 -20.05 0.80 -10.05
CA PHE A 37 -18.95 1.40 -9.27
C PHE A 37 -17.60 0.71 -9.47
N LYS A 38 -17.59 -0.61 -9.73
CA LYS A 38 -16.37 -1.39 -9.93
C LYS A 38 -15.43 -0.79 -10.98
N ASP A 39 -16.00 -0.22 -12.05
CA ASP A 39 -15.27 0.33 -13.18
C ASP A 39 -14.74 1.76 -12.95
N PHE A 40 -14.93 2.34 -11.76
CA PHE A 40 -14.47 3.69 -11.44
C PHE A 40 -12.96 3.71 -11.20
N ASP A 41 -12.24 4.64 -11.81
CA ASP A 41 -10.85 4.94 -11.45
C ASP A 41 -10.77 6.05 -10.39
N SER A 42 -9.55 6.48 -10.03
CA SER A 42 -9.35 7.53 -9.02
C SER A 42 -10.01 8.87 -9.40
N ASP A 43 -10.02 9.22 -10.68
CA ASP A 43 -10.59 10.47 -11.17
C ASP A 43 -12.12 10.40 -11.15
N ASP A 44 -12.70 9.25 -11.49
CA ASP A 44 -14.13 8.99 -11.36
C ASP A 44 -14.59 9.12 -9.90
N ILE A 45 -13.83 8.58 -8.94
CA ILE A 45 -14.15 8.66 -7.50
C ILE A 45 -14.09 10.12 -7.01
N ALA A 46 -13.04 10.86 -7.40
CA ALA A 46 -12.92 12.27 -7.03
C ALA A 46 -14.06 13.11 -7.62
N ASN A 47 -14.42 12.89 -8.89
CA ASN A 47 -15.54 13.56 -9.55
C ASN A 47 -16.87 13.19 -8.89
N LEU A 48 -17.08 11.92 -8.53
CA LEU A 48 -18.29 11.46 -7.85
C LEU A 48 -18.48 12.18 -6.52
N GLY A 49 -17.42 12.37 -5.73
CA GLY A 49 -17.49 13.09 -4.46
C GLY A 49 -18.00 14.52 -4.63
N SER A 50 -17.61 15.21 -5.71
CA SER A 50 -18.09 16.57 -5.98
C SER A 50 -19.53 16.64 -6.50
N GLU A 51 -19.98 15.61 -7.22
CA GLU A 51 -21.33 15.55 -7.79
C GLU A 51 -22.37 15.06 -6.78
N VAL A 52 -22.03 14.07 -5.95
CA VAL A 52 -22.95 13.46 -4.98
C VAL A 52 -23.45 14.46 -3.94
N LEU A 53 -22.64 15.46 -3.58
CA LEU A 53 -23.03 16.53 -2.66
C LEU A 53 -24.12 17.46 -3.22
N LYS A 54 -24.47 17.31 -4.51
CA LYS A 54 -25.55 18.03 -5.19
C LYS A 54 -26.80 17.16 -5.36
N TRP A 55 -26.73 15.88 -5.01
CA TRP A 55 -27.87 14.95 -5.09
C TRP A 55 -28.85 15.25 -3.95
N ASN A 56 -30.09 14.78 -4.09
CA ASN A 56 -31.07 14.91 -3.00
C ASN A 56 -30.79 13.87 -1.90
N SER A 57 -31.45 13.99 -0.74
CA SER A 57 -31.22 13.11 0.40
C SER A 57 -31.52 11.64 0.08
N GLU A 58 -32.64 11.36 -0.58
CA GLU A 58 -33.06 10.00 -0.95
C GLU A 58 -32.03 9.29 -1.85
N GLN A 59 -31.45 10.01 -2.81
CA GLN A 59 -30.38 9.49 -3.66
C GLN A 59 -29.08 9.22 -2.90
N ILE A 60 -28.78 10.03 -1.88
CA ILE A 60 -27.61 9.86 -1.02
C ILE A 60 -27.83 8.66 -0.10
N GLU A 61 -29.00 8.55 0.53
CA GLU A 61 -29.41 7.45 1.40
C GLU A 61 -29.30 6.12 0.67
N ILE A 62 -29.90 6.00 -0.52
CA ILE A 62 -29.81 4.79 -1.37
C ILE A 62 -28.35 4.43 -1.68
N LEU A 63 -27.52 5.42 -2.01
CA LEU A 63 -26.11 5.18 -2.33
C LEU A 63 -25.32 4.71 -1.09
N VAL A 64 -25.58 5.32 0.06
CA VAL A 64 -24.96 4.99 1.35
C VAL A 64 -25.32 3.56 1.74
N GLU A 65 -26.59 3.18 1.71
CA GLU A 65 -27.04 1.81 1.98
C GLU A 65 -26.37 0.80 1.04
N CYS A 66 -26.32 1.10 -0.26
CA CYS A 66 -25.68 0.23 -1.24
C CYS A 66 -24.19 0.02 -0.92
N PHE A 67 -23.50 1.07 -0.46
CA PHE A 67 -22.09 0.98 -0.11
C PHE A 67 -21.84 0.30 1.22
N ILE A 68 -22.73 0.43 2.21
CA ILE A 68 -22.64 -0.26 3.51
C ILE A 68 -22.85 -1.77 3.36
N TYR A 69 -23.78 -2.21 2.50
CA TYR A 69 -24.17 -3.63 2.45
C TYR A 69 -23.65 -4.41 1.26
N GLY A 70 -23.06 -3.75 0.25
CA GLY A 70 -22.78 -4.41 -1.02
C GLY A 70 -21.43 -5.16 -1.14
N PHE A 71 -20.52 -5.13 -0.16
CA PHE A 71 -19.13 -5.60 -0.34
C PHE A 71 -18.99 -7.03 -0.87
N LYS A 72 -18.20 -7.21 -1.95
CA LYS A 72 -17.96 -8.53 -2.58
C LYS A 72 -16.49 -8.83 -2.91
N ASP A 73 -15.67 -7.81 -3.16
CA ASP A 73 -14.25 -7.96 -3.49
C ASP A 73 -13.41 -6.81 -2.93
N GLU A 74 -12.11 -7.05 -2.77
CA GLU A 74 -11.16 -6.15 -2.10
C GLU A 74 -11.00 -4.80 -2.81
N ILE A 75 -10.94 -4.80 -4.15
CA ILE A 75 -10.79 -3.56 -4.94
C ILE A 75 -12.00 -2.65 -4.74
N THR A 76 -13.20 -3.21 -4.82
CA THR A 76 -14.44 -2.45 -4.64
C THR A 76 -14.56 -1.98 -3.19
N PHE A 77 -14.14 -2.82 -2.23
CA PHE A 77 -14.11 -2.49 -0.80
C PHE A 77 -13.26 -1.25 -0.49
N SER A 78 -12.04 -1.15 -1.03
CA SER A 78 -11.18 0.02 -0.82
C SER A 78 -11.84 1.32 -1.31
N LYS A 79 -12.44 1.30 -2.50
CA LYS A 79 -13.14 2.46 -3.08
C LYS A 79 -14.38 2.85 -2.28
N GLN A 80 -15.18 1.87 -1.85
CA GLN A 80 -16.37 2.10 -1.02
C GLN A 80 -15.99 2.70 0.33
N SER A 81 -14.98 2.12 0.99
CA SER A 81 -14.48 2.59 2.27
C SER A 81 -13.98 4.03 2.19
N TYR A 82 -13.23 4.37 1.13
CA TYR A 82 -12.83 5.75 0.86
C TYR A 82 -14.04 6.67 0.67
N PHE A 83 -15.00 6.27 -0.16
CA PHE A 83 -16.13 7.12 -0.49
C PHE A 83 -17.08 7.35 0.70
N LEU A 84 -17.33 6.33 1.52
CA LEU A 84 -18.09 6.48 2.78
C LEU A 84 -17.37 7.42 3.76
N THR A 85 -16.04 7.36 3.82
CA THR A 85 -15.25 8.32 4.61
C THR A 85 -15.43 9.75 4.07
N PHE A 86 -15.41 9.91 2.75
CA PHE A 86 -15.63 11.21 2.12
C PHE A 86 -17.03 11.76 2.42
N LEU A 87 -18.08 10.95 2.29
CA LEU A 87 -19.45 11.35 2.60
C LEU A 87 -19.59 11.76 4.07
N LEU A 88 -19.11 10.93 5.01
CA LEU A 88 -19.17 11.25 6.45
C LEU A 88 -18.44 12.55 6.81
N ALA A 89 -17.39 12.89 6.07
CA ALA A 89 -16.61 14.11 6.27
C ALA A 89 -17.26 15.37 5.69
N ASN A 90 -18.09 15.25 4.64
CA ASN A 90 -18.52 16.39 3.80
C ASN A 90 -20.03 16.59 3.69
N LEU A 91 -20.85 15.60 4.05
CA LEU A 91 -22.29 15.78 4.07
C LEU A 91 -22.69 16.84 5.10
N LYS A 92 -23.73 17.61 4.77
CA LYS A 92 -24.30 18.63 5.67
C LYS A 92 -25.44 18.09 6.51
N ASP A 93 -26.15 17.09 5.99
CA ASP A 93 -27.25 16.45 6.68
C ASP A 93 -26.70 15.62 7.84
N GLU A 94 -27.16 15.93 9.06
CA GLU A 94 -26.69 15.24 10.27
C GLU A 94 -27.23 13.81 10.36
N SER A 95 -28.45 13.57 9.89
CA SER A 95 -29.07 12.24 9.91
C SER A 95 -28.26 11.27 9.05
N GLU A 96 -27.92 11.68 7.83
CA GLU A 96 -27.10 10.87 6.91
C GLU A 96 -25.69 10.59 7.48
N ARG A 97 -25.09 11.58 8.15
CA ARG A 97 -23.78 11.38 8.78
C ARG A 97 -23.85 10.42 9.95
N LEU A 98 -24.91 10.49 10.76
CA LEU A 98 -25.10 9.58 11.87
C LEU A 98 -25.35 8.16 11.37
N ASP A 99 -26.12 7.99 10.30
CA ASP A 99 -26.32 6.69 9.65
C ASP A 99 -24.99 6.08 9.15
N ILE A 100 -24.19 6.87 8.43
CA ILE A 100 -22.86 6.42 7.99
C ILE A 100 -21.96 6.10 9.19
N LEU A 101 -21.96 6.93 10.25
CA LEU A 101 -21.16 6.66 11.44
C LEU A 101 -21.57 5.33 12.09
N GLU A 102 -22.87 5.12 12.25
CA GLU A 102 -23.47 3.93 12.85
C GLU A 102 -23.09 2.67 12.08
N ASN A 103 -23.32 2.69 10.76
CA ASN A 103 -23.33 1.51 9.92
C ASN A 103 -22.03 1.29 9.13
N ALA A 104 -21.25 2.33 8.85
CA ALA A 104 -20.03 2.26 8.04
C ALA A 104 -18.72 2.41 8.82
N SER A 105 -18.72 2.72 10.11
CA SER A 105 -17.48 2.94 10.88
C SER A 105 -16.50 1.76 10.82
N ASP A 106 -17.00 0.52 10.79
CA ASP A 106 -16.20 -0.69 10.64
C ASP A 106 -15.57 -0.81 9.24
N VAL A 107 -16.33 -0.43 8.21
CA VAL A 107 -15.86 -0.38 6.81
C VAL A 107 -14.75 0.64 6.66
N ILE A 108 -14.94 1.83 7.25
CA ILE A 108 -13.96 2.92 7.22
C ILE A 108 -12.65 2.48 7.87
N LEU A 109 -12.73 1.80 9.02
CA LEU A 109 -11.57 1.27 9.74
C LEU A 109 -10.85 0.16 8.96
N LYS A 110 -11.58 -0.80 8.39
CA LYS A 110 -11.00 -1.98 7.74
C LYS A 110 -10.47 -1.72 6.33
N GLY A 111 -10.93 -0.67 5.65
CA GLY A 111 -10.41 -0.31 4.33
C GLY A 111 -9.01 0.31 4.38
N GLU A 112 -8.46 0.58 3.21
CA GLU A 112 -7.14 1.21 3.08
C GLU A 112 -7.01 2.52 3.88
N PRO A 113 -5.80 2.88 4.35
CA PRO A 113 -5.56 4.14 5.05
C PRO A 113 -6.18 5.36 4.35
N LYS A 114 -6.89 6.20 5.11
CA LYS A 114 -7.66 7.33 4.58
C LYS A 114 -6.87 8.64 4.67
N PRO A 115 -7.19 9.65 3.83
CA PRO A 115 -6.64 10.99 4.01
C PRO A 115 -6.90 11.52 5.43
N ILE A 116 -5.83 11.99 6.08
CA ILE A 116 -5.88 12.47 7.47
C ILE A 116 -6.85 13.66 7.59
N GLU A 117 -6.95 14.48 6.54
CA GLU A 117 -7.82 15.65 6.47
C GLU A 117 -9.30 15.26 6.59
N LEU A 118 -9.72 14.19 5.91
CA LEU A 118 -11.10 13.68 6.00
C LEU A 118 -11.38 13.16 7.41
N LEU A 119 -10.47 12.35 7.97
CA LEU A 119 -10.64 11.81 9.31
C LEU A 119 -10.64 12.90 10.39
N ASN A 120 -9.79 13.92 10.25
CA ASN A 120 -9.81 15.09 11.15
C ASN A 120 -11.12 15.88 11.04
N SER A 121 -11.69 16.04 9.84
CA SER A 121 -13.01 16.66 9.66
C SER A 121 -14.10 15.89 10.43
N ILE A 122 -14.11 14.56 10.31
CA ILE A 122 -15.07 13.69 11.00
C ILE A 122 -14.87 13.76 12.52
N ILE A 123 -13.64 13.67 13.00
CA ILE A 123 -13.30 13.76 14.43
C ILE A 123 -13.75 15.09 15.02
N ASN A 124 -13.47 16.20 14.33
CA ASN A 124 -13.90 17.52 14.79
C ASN A 124 -15.44 17.60 14.87
N TRP A 125 -16.16 17.05 13.90
CA TRP A 125 -17.61 16.97 13.96
C TRP A 125 -18.12 16.09 15.12
N ILE A 126 -17.51 14.91 15.36
CA ILE A 126 -17.84 14.03 16.49
C ILE A 126 -17.67 14.76 17.83
N GLU A 127 -16.57 15.49 17.98
CA GLU A 127 -16.21 16.18 19.22
C GLU A 127 -17.09 17.41 19.48
N VAL A 128 -17.35 18.21 18.44
CA VAL A 128 -18.22 19.41 18.54
C VAL A 128 -19.65 19.04 18.93
N ASN A 129 -20.16 17.92 18.43
CA ASN A 129 -21.52 17.44 18.74
C ASN A 129 -21.57 16.44 19.90
N GLU A 130 -20.43 16.19 20.55
CA GLU A 130 -20.30 15.28 21.69
C GLU A 130 -20.78 13.84 21.45
N HIS A 131 -20.77 13.37 20.20
CA HIS A 131 -21.21 12.01 19.85
C HIS A 131 -20.35 10.94 20.53
N ASN A 132 -19.07 11.23 20.79
CA ASN A 132 -18.16 10.37 21.54
C ASN A 132 -18.55 10.19 23.02
N LYS A 133 -19.37 11.09 23.58
CA LYS A 133 -19.90 10.97 24.95
C LYS A 133 -21.21 10.18 24.99
N MET A 134 -21.84 9.93 23.85
CA MET A 134 -23.06 9.15 23.75
C MET A 134 -22.73 7.65 23.78
N PRO A 135 -23.27 6.87 24.73
CA PRO A 135 -22.98 5.44 24.82
C PRO A 135 -23.28 4.67 23.53
N TYR A 136 -24.30 5.10 22.79
CA TYR A 136 -24.73 4.50 21.53
C TYR A 136 -23.65 4.54 20.44
N TYR A 137 -22.94 5.67 20.30
CA TYR A 137 -21.96 5.89 19.22
C TYR A 137 -20.50 5.66 19.64
N ASN A 138 -20.24 5.27 20.89
CA ASN A 138 -18.88 5.20 21.44
C ASN A 138 -17.97 4.26 20.64
N ILE A 139 -18.47 3.08 20.27
CA ILE A 139 -17.71 2.09 19.50
C ILE A 139 -17.39 2.63 18.10
N GLN A 140 -18.37 3.27 17.46
CA GLN A 140 -18.24 3.82 16.12
C GLN A 140 -17.25 4.99 16.09
N CYS A 141 -17.31 5.88 17.09
CA CYS A 141 -16.33 6.95 17.26
C CYS A 141 -14.91 6.38 17.48
N SER A 142 -14.79 5.34 18.31
CA SER A 142 -13.51 4.66 18.57
C SER A 142 -12.87 4.11 17.29
N ARG A 143 -13.67 3.53 16.39
CA ARG A 143 -13.20 3.04 15.09
C ARG A 143 -12.68 4.17 14.20
N ILE A 144 -13.30 5.35 14.21
CA ILE A 144 -12.80 6.52 13.47
C ILE A 144 -11.46 7.00 14.04
N TYR A 145 -11.32 7.05 15.37
CA TYR A 145 -10.05 7.40 16.02
C TYR A 145 -8.94 6.40 15.68
N GLU A 146 -9.25 5.11 15.65
CA GLU A 146 -8.32 4.05 15.26
C GLU A 146 -7.92 4.15 13.79
N ALA A 147 -8.89 4.38 12.89
CA ALA A 147 -8.61 4.61 11.46
C ALA A 147 -7.65 5.79 11.25
N ARG A 148 -7.79 6.85 12.07
CA ARG A 148 -6.88 8.01 12.05
C ARG A 148 -5.49 7.66 12.54
N LYS A 149 -5.38 6.83 13.58
CA LYS A 149 -4.10 6.34 14.07
C LYS A 149 -3.37 5.53 12.99
N LEU A 150 -4.05 4.53 12.42
CA LEU A 150 -3.49 3.69 11.34
C LEU A 150 -3.08 4.51 10.12
N SER A 151 -3.88 5.51 9.73
CA SER A 151 -3.54 6.40 8.61
C SER A 151 -2.34 7.30 8.91
N THR A 152 -2.16 7.70 10.17
CA THR A 152 -0.97 8.46 10.60
C THR A 152 0.29 7.60 10.53
N GLU A 153 0.23 6.37 11.05
CA GLU A 153 1.33 5.41 10.98
C GLU A 153 1.73 5.13 9.53
N TYR A 154 0.76 4.84 8.67
CA TYR A 154 0.98 4.62 7.24
C TYR A 154 1.62 5.81 6.52
N ASN A 155 1.19 7.05 6.82
CA ASN A 155 1.77 8.25 6.23
C ASN A 155 3.23 8.47 6.67
N ILE A 156 3.58 8.12 7.92
CA ILE A 156 4.96 8.15 8.39
C ILE A 156 5.81 7.15 7.60
N ILE A 157 5.31 5.92 7.39
CA ILE A 157 6.00 4.90 6.57
C ILE A 157 6.23 5.44 5.15
N LYS A 158 5.17 5.96 4.49
CA LYS A 158 5.28 6.56 3.15
C LYS A 158 6.30 7.69 3.09
N GLN A 159 6.34 8.55 4.12
CA GLN A 159 7.29 9.65 4.17
C GLN A 159 8.74 9.14 4.26
N LYS A 160 9.00 8.12 5.09
CA LYS A 160 10.33 7.49 5.19
C LYS A 160 10.77 6.86 3.87
N ILE A 161 9.86 6.14 3.20
CA ILE A 161 10.13 5.53 1.88
C ILE A 161 10.40 6.61 0.83
N SER A 162 9.61 7.69 0.81
CA SER A 162 9.83 8.82 -0.09
C SER A 162 11.16 9.53 0.18
N GLU A 163 11.54 9.70 1.45
CA GLU A 163 12.83 10.28 1.84
C GLU A 163 13.98 9.41 1.34
N LEU A 164 13.87 8.09 1.51
CA LEU A 164 14.85 7.13 0.98
C LEU A 164 14.93 7.23 -0.55
N ARG A 165 13.80 7.19 -1.26
CA ARG A 165 13.78 7.27 -2.72
C ARG A 165 14.43 8.54 -3.25
N GLN A 166 14.14 9.69 -2.64
CA GLN A 166 14.74 10.97 -3.01
C GLN A 166 16.26 10.96 -2.84
N GLU A 167 16.74 10.39 -1.73
CA GLU A 167 18.18 10.23 -1.49
C GLU A 167 18.81 9.32 -2.54
N ILE A 168 18.23 8.14 -2.78
CA ILE A 168 18.70 7.18 -3.79
C ILE A 168 18.73 7.82 -5.18
N SER A 169 17.64 8.49 -5.58
CA SER A 169 17.56 9.25 -6.82
C SER A 169 18.69 10.28 -6.94
N SER A 170 19.03 11.00 -5.86
CA SER A 170 20.12 11.98 -5.89
C SER A 170 21.50 11.33 -6.13
N LEU A 171 21.71 10.13 -5.59
CA LEU A 171 22.94 9.36 -5.75
C LEU A 171 23.10 8.78 -7.16
N THR A 172 22.00 8.56 -7.89
CA THR A 172 22.07 8.12 -9.30
C THR A 172 22.75 9.15 -10.22
N ILE A 173 22.70 10.45 -9.87
CA ILE A 173 23.30 11.54 -10.65
C ILE A 173 24.83 11.47 -10.58
N SER A 174 25.36 11.03 -9.45
CA SER A 174 26.79 10.91 -9.19
C SER A 174 27.21 9.45 -9.04
N PHE A 175 26.68 8.57 -9.91
CA PHE A 175 26.92 7.12 -9.85
C PHE A 175 28.40 6.72 -9.78
N GLN A 176 29.29 7.43 -10.50
CA GLN A 176 30.74 7.20 -10.42
C GLN A 176 31.31 7.62 -9.06
N ALA A 177 30.88 8.78 -8.54
CA ALA A 177 31.33 9.26 -7.24
C ALA A 177 30.81 8.38 -6.08
N PHE A 178 29.70 7.65 -6.29
CA PHE A 178 29.19 6.71 -5.31
C PHE A 178 30.19 5.60 -5.00
N ASP A 179 30.89 5.08 -6.01
CA ASP A 179 31.88 4.01 -5.80
C ASP A 179 33.21 4.58 -5.25
N GLU A 180 33.47 5.87 -5.44
CA GLU A 180 34.77 6.50 -5.15
C GLU A 180 34.82 7.32 -3.83
N ILE A 181 33.66 7.74 -3.31
CA ILE A 181 33.58 8.63 -2.14
C ILE A 181 32.99 7.88 -0.94
N ASP A 182 33.83 7.64 0.07
CA ASP A 182 33.41 7.14 1.36
C ASP A 182 32.39 8.07 2.02
N GLY A 183 31.35 7.50 2.60
CA GLY A 183 30.29 8.22 3.30
C GLY A 183 29.21 8.84 2.41
N LEU A 184 29.32 8.74 1.07
CA LEU A 184 28.27 9.26 0.18
C LEU A 184 26.91 8.57 0.39
N SER A 185 26.92 7.31 0.85
CA SER A 185 25.72 6.54 1.18
C SER A 185 25.22 6.73 2.62
N ASP A 186 25.94 7.46 3.48
CA ASP A 186 25.66 7.52 4.92
C ASP A 186 24.26 8.04 5.22
N LYS A 187 23.76 8.99 4.43
CA LYS A 187 22.41 9.51 4.62
C LYS A 187 21.36 8.47 4.29
N ALA A 188 21.51 7.73 3.18
CA ALA A 188 20.61 6.62 2.85
C ALA A 188 20.65 5.51 3.92
N ILE A 189 21.85 5.15 4.39
CA ILE A 189 22.05 4.20 5.49
C ILE A 189 21.32 4.65 6.76
N ASN A 190 21.49 5.92 7.14
CA ASN A 190 20.82 6.48 8.32
C ASN A 190 19.30 6.52 8.19
N ILE A 191 18.77 6.70 6.97
CA ILE A 191 17.34 6.57 6.71
C ILE A 191 16.89 5.13 6.96
N ILE A 192 17.58 4.15 6.35
CA ILE A 192 17.26 2.71 6.47
C ILE A 192 17.36 2.23 7.92
N LYS A 193 18.35 2.69 8.70
CA LYS A 193 18.48 2.35 10.13
C LYS A 193 17.28 2.76 11.00
N ARG A 194 16.39 3.63 10.50
CA ARG A 194 15.14 4.04 11.18
C ARG A 194 13.92 3.22 10.75
N PHE A 195 14.09 2.23 9.87
CA PHE A 195 13.00 1.40 9.36
C PHE A 195 12.64 0.31 10.39
N THR A 196 11.35 0.12 10.61
CA THR A 196 10.81 -1.06 11.30
C THR A 196 10.52 -2.17 10.30
N LYS A 197 10.09 -3.33 10.78
CA LYS A 197 9.66 -4.44 9.92
C LYS A 197 8.53 -4.02 8.96
N GLU A 198 7.57 -3.25 9.44
CA GLU A 198 6.45 -2.75 8.66
C GLU A 198 6.90 -1.76 7.57
N ASP A 199 7.91 -0.93 7.87
CA ASP A 199 8.52 -0.04 6.87
C ASP A 199 9.12 -0.86 5.71
N PHE A 200 9.81 -1.96 6.01
CA PHE A 200 10.39 -2.85 4.99
C PHE A 200 9.33 -3.60 4.19
N GLU A 201 8.27 -4.12 4.81
CA GLU A 201 7.17 -4.76 4.08
C GLU A 201 6.51 -3.78 3.09
N GLN A 202 6.31 -2.53 3.52
CA GLN A 202 5.76 -1.51 2.63
C GLN A 202 6.74 -1.09 1.53
N LEU A 203 8.05 -1.03 1.84
CA LEU A 203 9.08 -0.73 0.86
C LEU A 203 9.13 -1.81 -0.24
N LYS A 204 8.99 -3.10 0.09
CA LYS A 204 8.95 -4.19 -0.92
C LYS A 204 7.89 -3.95 -1.99
N LEU A 205 6.70 -3.50 -1.58
CA LEU A 205 5.61 -3.18 -2.50
C LEU A 205 5.94 -1.97 -3.39
N ASP A 206 6.62 -0.97 -2.84
CA ASP A 206 6.97 0.26 -3.56
C ASP A 206 8.11 0.06 -4.56
N LEU A 207 9.07 -0.84 -4.27
CA LEU A 207 10.24 -1.10 -5.13
C LEU A 207 9.89 -1.51 -6.57
N ILE A 208 8.75 -2.15 -6.78
CA ILE A 208 8.29 -2.57 -8.12
C ILE A 208 8.05 -1.34 -9.03
N LEU A 209 7.86 -0.16 -8.42
CA LEU A 209 7.65 1.11 -9.11
C LEU A 209 8.93 1.95 -9.25
N TRP A 210 10.06 1.46 -8.75
CA TRP A 210 11.36 2.12 -8.85
C TRP A 210 12.05 1.72 -10.14
N ASP A 211 12.85 2.63 -10.70
CA ASP A 211 13.63 2.30 -11.91
C ASP A 211 14.88 1.47 -11.59
N ASP A 212 15.45 0.82 -12.62
CA ASP A 212 16.60 -0.06 -12.46
C ASP A 212 17.83 0.63 -11.82
N LYS A 213 18.02 1.94 -12.06
CA LYS A 213 19.16 2.68 -11.49
C LYS A 213 18.93 2.99 -10.02
N GLU A 214 17.71 3.36 -9.66
CA GLU A 214 17.32 3.54 -8.26
C GLU A 214 17.53 2.22 -7.48
N LEU A 215 17.07 1.11 -8.04
CA LEU A 215 17.23 -0.22 -7.44
C LEU A 215 18.71 -0.64 -7.33
N GLU A 216 19.53 -0.35 -8.35
CA GLU A 216 20.97 -0.65 -8.33
C GLU A 216 21.70 0.12 -7.23
N ILE A 217 21.46 1.44 -7.12
CA ILE A 217 22.03 2.24 -6.05
C ILE A 217 21.55 1.75 -4.68
N LEU A 218 20.26 1.43 -4.53
CA LEU A 218 19.75 0.90 -3.28
C LEU A 218 20.45 -0.41 -2.89
N ALA A 219 20.63 -1.34 -3.83
CA ALA A 219 21.36 -2.57 -3.57
C ALA A 219 22.81 -2.32 -3.12
N LYS A 220 23.51 -1.37 -3.78
CA LYS A 220 24.85 -0.97 -3.36
C LYS A 220 24.88 -0.34 -1.97
N VAL A 221 23.87 0.44 -1.59
CA VAL A 221 23.72 1.00 -0.24
C VAL A 221 23.60 -0.12 0.81
N PHE A 222 22.85 -1.19 0.52
CA PHE A 222 22.78 -2.36 1.40
C PHE A 222 24.10 -3.14 1.46
N SER A 223 24.77 -3.33 0.31
CA SER A 223 26.06 -4.05 0.22
C SER A 223 27.18 -3.36 1.02
N LYS A 224 27.27 -2.02 0.97
CA LYS A 224 28.30 -1.26 1.69
C LYS A 224 28.22 -1.38 3.22
N GLY A 225 27.06 -1.73 3.77
CA GLY A 225 26.85 -1.77 5.21
C GLY A 225 26.91 -0.39 5.86
N ASP A 226 27.06 -0.33 7.17
CA ASP A 226 27.21 0.91 7.92
C ASP A 226 28.65 1.45 7.95
N SER A 227 28.85 2.59 8.61
CA SER A 227 30.14 3.28 8.71
C SER A 227 31.28 2.45 9.34
N ASN A 228 30.98 1.28 9.91
CA ASN A 228 31.97 0.33 10.44
C ASN A 228 32.17 -0.88 9.52
N GLY A 229 31.54 -0.90 8.33
CA GLY A 229 31.51 -2.03 7.42
C GLY A 229 30.63 -3.19 7.91
N ASN A 230 29.79 -2.97 8.93
CA ASN A 230 28.82 -3.98 9.34
C ASN A 230 27.62 -3.93 8.41
N LEU A 231 27.21 -5.07 7.87
CA LEU A 231 26.01 -5.15 7.04
C LEU A 231 24.80 -4.58 7.80
N LEU A 232 23.86 -3.98 7.08
CA LEU A 232 22.60 -3.57 7.69
C LEU A 232 21.84 -4.83 8.14
N ASP A 233 21.29 -4.79 9.36
CA ASP A 233 20.71 -5.95 10.06
C ASP A 233 19.55 -6.65 9.31
N ASP A 234 19.04 -6.07 8.20
CA ASP A 234 18.01 -6.67 7.35
C ASP A 234 18.54 -7.03 5.95
N ASN A 235 19.47 -7.98 5.91
CA ASN A 235 20.01 -8.52 4.67
C ASN A 235 18.93 -9.24 3.82
N TYR A 236 17.76 -9.57 4.35
CA TYR A 236 16.64 -10.14 3.57
C TYR A 236 16.33 -9.27 2.34
N PHE A 237 16.42 -7.96 2.54
CA PHE A 237 16.12 -6.96 1.52
C PHE A 237 17.14 -6.97 0.36
N TYR A 238 18.41 -7.29 0.63
CA TYR A 238 19.44 -7.42 -0.40
C TYR A 238 19.16 -8.59 -1.35
N GLY A 239 18.76 -9.75 -0.81
CA GLY A 239 18.34 -10.89 -1.62
C GLY A 239 17.08 -10.60 -2.44
N TYR A 240 16.15 -9.81 -1.90
CA TYR A 240 14.98 -9.37 -2.64
C TYR A 240 15.34 -8.43 -3.80
N LEU A 241 16.25 -7.47 -3.59
CA LEU A 241 16.77 -6.59 -4.65
C LEU A 241 17.48 -7.37 -5.76
N PHE A 242 18.27 -8.38 -5.41
CA PHE A 242 18.92 -9.28 -6.39
C PHE A 242 17.89 -9.97 -7.31
N VAL A 243 16.73 -10.36 -6.77
CA VAL A 243 15.65 -10.97 -7.56
C VAL A 243 14.96 -9.95 -8.47
N LEU A 244 14.74 -8.73 -8.00
CA LEU A 244 14.05 -7.69 -8.78
C LEU A 244 14.89 -7.16 -9.94
N LEU A 245 16.20 -7.03 -9.75
CA LEU A 245 17.06 -6.38 -10.72
C LEU A 245 17.21 -7.16 -12.05
N PRO A 246 17.47 -6.45 -13.17
CA PRO A 246 17.84 -7.07 -14.42
C PRO A 246 19.09 -7.96 -14.28
N ALA A 247 19.14 -9.03 -15.08
CA ALA A 247 20.23 -10.01 -15.07
C ALA A 247 21.65 -9.39 -15.15
N SER A 248 21.83 -8.32 -15.92
CA SER A 248 23.11 -7.63 -16.04
C SER A 248 23.58 -7.03 -14.72
N THR A 249 22.67 -6.45 -13.94
CA THR A 249 22.97 -5.78 -12.67
C THR A 249 23.02 -6.79 -11.54
N ALA A 250 22.10 -7.75 -11.51
CA ALA A 250 22.09 -8.84 -10.52
C ALA A 250 23.42 -9.63 -10.51
N ARG A 251 24.07 -9.80 -11.66
CA ARG A 251 25.41 -10.40 -11.73
C ARG A 251 26.43 -9.68 -10.85
N VAL A 252 26.45 -8.34 -10.88
CA VAL A 252 27.41 -7.53 -10.13
C VAL A 252 27.21 -7.71 -8.63
N LEU A 253 25.95 -7.83 -8.21
CA LEU A 253 25.57 -8.04 -6.81
C LEU A 253 25.89 -9.43 -6.29
N LEU A 254 26.16 -10.40 -7.17
CA LEU A 254 26.39 -11.79 -6.81
C LEU A 254 27.65 -11.97 -5.95
N ASP A 255 28.65 -11.12 -6.14
CA ASP A 255 29.90 -11.17 -5.38
C ASP A 255 29.70 -10.77 -3.90
N ASP A 256 28.68 -9.96 -3.60
CA ASP A 256 28.37 -9.56 -2.23
C ASP A 256 27.30 -10.47 -1.59
N MET A 257 26.76 -11.46 -2.32
CA MET A 257 25.74 -12.38 -1.80
C MET A 257 26.29 -13.33 -0.73
N PHE A 258 27.60 -13.47 -0.56
CA PHE A 258 28.19 -14.31 0.50
C PHE A 258 27.73 -13.85 1.88
N TYR A 259 27.79 -12.54 2.09
CA TYR A 259 27.37 -11.87 3.32
C TYR A 259 25.89 -12.09 3.66
N PHE A 260 25.04 -12.14 2.63
CA PHE A 260 23.62 -12.43 2.77
C PHE A 260 23.35 -13.86 3.24
N PHE A 261 24.11 -14.85 2.77
CA PHE A 261 23.89 -16.25 3.11
C PHE A 261 24.49 -16.61 4.47
N GLU A 262 25.55 -15.94 4.94
CA GLU A 262 26.22 -16.31 6.20
C GLU A 262 25.44 -15.89 7.45
N ASN A 263 24.70 -14.77 7.42
CA ASN A 263 24.34 -14.06 8.65
C ASN A 263 22.84 -14.05 9.02
N GLN A 264 21.97 -14.84 8.36
CA GLN A 264 20.52 -14.77 8.63
C GLN A 264 19.73 -16.03 8.24
N ASP A 265 18.51 -16.09 8.79
CA ASP A 265 17.45 -16.98 8.35
C ASP A 265 16.74 -16.36 7.12
N ILE A 266 16.56 -17.15 6.07
CA ILE A 266 16.02 -16.70 4.79
C ILE A 266 14.72 -17.44 4.52
N ALA A 267 13.65 -16.71 4.18
CA ALA A 267 12.39 -17.33 3.79
C ALA A 267 12.56 -18.26 2.59
N PHE A 268 11.91 -19.42 2.64
CA PHE A 268 12.03 -20.45 1.61
C PHE A 268 11.63 -19.94 0.22
N GLU A 269 10.61 -19.08 0.15
CA GLU A 269 10.14 -18.45 -1.09
C GLU A 269 11.23 -17.58 -1.73
N LEU A 270 11.96 -16.81 -0.92
CA LEU A 270 13.05 -15.96 -1.42
C LEU A 270 14.20 -16.82 -1.95
N LEU A 271 14.53 -17.93 -1.30
CA LEU A 271 15.53 -18.89 -1.78
C LEU A 271 15.15 -19.47 -3.15
N LEU A 272 13.86 -19.79 -3.37
CA LEU A 272 13.37 -20.25 -4.67
C LEU A 272 13.49 -19.16 -5.75
N GLN A 273 13.17 -17.92 -5.41
CA GLN A 273 13.29 -16.79 -6.33
C GLN A 273 14.75 -16.51 -6.71
N ILE A 274 15.66 -16.52 -5.74
CA ILE A 274 17.11 -16.37 -5.98
C ILE A 274 17.60 -17.49 -6.90
N LYS A 275 17.20 -18.75 -6.66
CA LYS A 275 17.54 -19.88 -7.54
C LYS A 275 17.02 -19.70 -8.96
N SER A 276 15.80 -19.17 -9.13
CA SER A 276 15.26 -18.83 -10.44
C SER A 276 16.10 -17.76 -11.15
N LYS A 277 16.51 -16.71 -10.42
CA LYS A 277 17.41 -15.67 -10.94
C LYS A 277 18.77 -16.25 -11.34
N LEU A 278 19.36 -17.16 -10.57
CA LEU A 278 20.60 -17.85 -10.95
C LEU A 278 20.46 -18.66 -12.25
N ASN A 279 19.32 -19.33 -12.44
CA ASN A 279 19.01 -20.04 -13.70
C ASN A 279 18.95 -19.06 -14.89
N GLU A 280 18.37 -17.87 -14.69
CA GLU A 280 18.37 -16.80 -15.68
C GLU A 280 19.81 -16.35 -16.03
N LEU A 281 20.64 -16.12 -15.02
CA LEU A 281 22.03 -15.66 -15.18
C LEU A 281 22.88 -16.68 -15.96
N ILE A 282 22.80 -17.98 -15.63
CA ILE A 282 23.56 -19.02 -16.36
C ILE A 282 23.05 -19.21 -17.79
N ALA A 283 21.73 -19.19 -18.00
CA ALA A 283 21.14 -19.32 -19.34
C ALA A 283 21.55 -18.16 -20.27
N LYS A 284 21.64 -16.94 -19.73
CA LYS A 284 22.12 -15.75 -20.44
C LYS A 284 23.64 -15.60 -20.46
N ARG A 285 24.39 -16.56 -19.90
CA ARG A 285 25.87 -16.57 -19.81
C ARG A 285 26.47 -15.37 -19.06
N TYR A 286 25.74 -14.82 -18.09
CA TYR A 286 26.29 -13.79 -17.20
C TYR A 286 27.24 -14.37 -16.15
N ILE A 287 27.10 -15.65 -15.80
CA ILE A 287 27.94 -16.34 -14.82
C ILE A 287 28.49 -17.64 -15.39
N GLU A 288 29.59 -18.14 -14.81
CA GLU A 288 30.17 -19.42 -15.16
C GLU A 288 29.43 -20.58 -14.48
N ARG A 289 29.58 -21.79 -15.04
CA ARG A 289 28.96 -23.00 -14.51
C ARG A 289 29.42 -23.30 -13.07
N THR A 290 30.69 -23.06 -12.76
CA THR A 290 31.28 -23.23 -11.43
C THR A 290 30.64 -22.30 -10.40
N THR A 291 30.47 -21.01 -10.74
CA THR A 291 29.76 -20.02 -9.90
C THR A 291 28.31 -20.43 -9.66
N TYR A 292 27.61 -20.87 -10.71
CA TYR A 292 26.24 -21.36 -10.59
C TYR A 292 26.14 -22.58 -9.65
N GLU A 293 26.99 -23.58 -9.85
CA GLU A 293 27.00 -24.81 -9.03
C GLU A 293 27.31 -24.52 -7.55
N TYR A 294 28.20 -23.57 -7.28
CA TYR A 294 28.48 -23.10 -5.91
C TYR A 294 27.23 -22.53 -5.25
N TRP A 295 26.58 -21.52 -5.85
CA TRP A 295 25.43 -20.86 -5.23
C TRP A 295 24.21 -21.77 -5.11
N VAL A 296 23.96 -22.64 -6.08
CA VAL A 296 22.87 -23.63 -5.98
C VAL A 296 23.07 -24.56 -4.80
N LYS A 297 24.31 -24.96 -4.52
CA LYS A 297 24.64 -25.77 -3.35
C LYS A 297 24.34 -25.02 -2.05
N GLU A 298 24.81 -23.77 -1.92
CA GLU A 298 24.56 -22.94 -0.73
C GLU A 298 23.06 -22.73 -0.47
N ILE A 299 22.28 -22.42 -1.52
CA ILE A 299 20.82 -22.29 -1.44
C ILE A 299 20.18 -23.61 -0.99
N THR A 300 20.61 -24.74 -1.55
CA THR A 300 20.05 -26.06 -1.22
C THR A 300 20.34 -26.42 0.24
N GLU A 301 21.51 -26.05 0.76
CA GLU A 301 21.84 -26.28 2.17
C GLU A 301 20.96 -25.43 3.09
N LYS A 302 20.78 -24.14 2.79
CA LYS A 302 19.87 -23.27 3.54
C LYS A 302 18.42 -23.74 3.49
N GLN A 303 17.95 -24.25 2.35
CA GLN A 303 16.60 -24.79 2.21
C GLN A 303 16.32 -25.98 3.14
N LYS A 304 17.32 -26.81 3.45
CA LYS A 304 17.14 -27.92 4.40
C LYS A 304 16.84 -27.42 5.81
N ASN A 305 17.43 -26.28 6.19
CA ASN A 305 17.24 -25.68 7.50
C ASN A 305 15.87 -24.97 7.63
N CYS A 306 15.16 -24.73 6.53
CA CYS A 306 13.82 -24.13 6.54
C CYS A 306 12.70 -25.12 6.87
N VAL A 307 12.96 -26.43 6.94
CA VAL A 307 11.91 -27.48 7.06
C VAL A 307 11.48 -27.75 8.51
N ASP A 308 12.13 -27.14 9.50
CA ASP A 308 11.90 -27.38 10.93
C ASP A 308 11.13 -26.27 11.68
N THR A 309 10.42 -25.37 10.97
CA THR A 309 9.54 -24.33 11.57
C THR A 309 8.10 -24.39 11.08
#